data_AF-A0A1D6IZ37-F1
#
_entry.id   AF-A0A1D6IZ37-F1
#
_cell.length_a   1.000
_cell.length_b   1.000
_cell.length_c   1.000
_cell.angle_alpha   90.00
_cell.angle_beta   90.00
_cell.angle_gamma   90.00
#
_symmetry.space_group_name_H-M   'P 1'
#
loop_
_entity.id
_entity.type
_entity.pdbx_description
1 polymer ?
#
loop_
_entity_poly.entity_id
_entity_poly.type
_entity_poly.pdbx_seq_one_letter_code
_entity_poly.pdbx_strand_id
1 'polypeptide(L)' 'MIGKKVSEKILNNKELEFYKWEGNLSQLLQNVRNKLNQVASSWSREEKDHCLEETEKSFSYSGGLLRHIFT' A
#
# COMPACT_ATOMS: atom_id res chain seq x y z
N MET A 1 -8.73 5.25 5.52
CA MET A 1 -9.68 4.52 6.40
C MET A 1 -9.09 4.26 7.79
N ILE A 2 -7.98 3.54 7.93
CA ILE A 2 -7.31 3.29 9.23
C ILE A 2 -6.86 4.59 9.91
N GLY A 3 -6.06 5.40 9.21
CA GLY A 3 -5.53 6.67 9.75
C GLY A 3 -6.58 7.62 10.29
N LYS A 4 -7.69 7.76 9.54
CA LYS A 4 -8.85 8.56 9.94
C LYS A 4 -9.42 8.06 11.27
N LYS A 5 -9.69 6.76 11.39
CA LYS A 5 -10.25 6.15 12.61
C LYS A 5 -9.32 6.26 13.81
N VAL A 6 -8.01 6.09 13.62
CA VAL A 6 -7.02 6.25 14.71
C VAL A 6 -6.99 7.72 15.15
N SER A 7 -6.94 8.66 14.21
CA SER A 7 -6.92 10.08 14.53
C SER A 7 -8.18 10.57 15.25
N GLU A 8 -9.36 10.11 14.82
CA GLU A 8 -10.64 10.37 15.49
C GLU A 8 -10.63 9.89 16.95
N LYS A 9 -10.00 8.74 17.22
CA LYS A 9 -9.98 8.12 18.55
C LYS A 9 -8.95 8.72 19.50
N ILE A 10 -7.74 9.02 19.03
CA ILE A 10 -6.61 9.35 19.93
C ILE A 10 -5.85 10.62 19.57
N LEU A 11 -6.16 11.29 18.45
CA LEU A 11 -5.45 12.49 17.99
C LEU A 11 -6.36 13.69 17.75
N ASN A 12 -7.54 13.75 18.38
CA ASN A 12 -8.50 14.86 18.24
C ASN A 12 -8.80 15.22 16.79
N ASN A 13 -9.01 14.23 15.92
CA ASN A 13 -9.28 14.41 14.49
C ASN A 13 -8.14 15.08 13.70
N LYS A 14 -6.91 15.12 14.24
CA LYS A 14 -5.75 15.66 13.53
C LYS A 14 -5.50 14.91 12.23
N GLU A 15 -5.51 15.62 11.11
CA GLU A 15 -5.09 15.06 9.84
C GLU A 15 -3.56 14.93 9.81
N LEU A 16 -3.05 13.71 9.56
CA LEU A 16 -1.61 13.44 9.50
C LEU A 16 -1.11 13.54 8.06
N GLU A 17 0.06 14.17 7.87
CA GLU A 17 0.72 14.33 6.58
C GLU A 17 0.98 13.00 5.86
N PHE A 18 1.15 11.90 6.60
CA PHE A 18 1.30 10.56 6.02
C PHE A 18 0.13 10.14 5.11
N TYR A 19 -1.06 10.71 5.30
CA TYR A 19 -2.24 10.42 4.47
C TYR A 19 -2.55 11.53 3.46
N LYS A 20 -1.61 12.46 3.25
CA LYS A 20 -1.72 13.52 2.25
C LYS A 20 -0.80 13.22 1.08
N TRP A 21 -1.25 13.58 -0.12
CA TRP A 21 -0.48 13.44 -1.34
C TRP A 21 -0.47 14.76 -2.08
N GLU A 22 0.70 15.09 -2.63
CA GLU A 22 0.81 16.19 -3.58
C GLU A 22 0.25 15.75 -4.94
N GLY A 23 -0.79 16.43 -5.40
CA GLY A 23 -1.48 16.13 -6.66
C GLY A 23 -2.62 15.12 -6.54
N ASN A 24 -3.12 14.66 -7.69
CA ASN A 24 -4.28 13.78 -7.73
C ASN A 24 -3.87 12.31 -7.47
N LEU A 25 -4.30 11.77 -6.33
CA LEU A 25 -3.99 10.40 -5.92
C LEU A 25 -4.41 9.34 -6.96
N SER A 26 -5.56 9.50 -7.61
CA SER A 26 -6.03 8.54 -8.63
C SER A 26 -5.07 8.47 -9.82
N GLN A 27 -4.61 9.64 -10.28
CA GLN A 27 -3.64 9.74 -11.37
C GLN A 27 -2.26 9.20 -10.96
N LEU A 28 -1.80 9.48 -9.74
CA LEU A 28 -0.57 8.92 -9.20
C LEU A 28 -0.61 7.39 -9.19
N LEU A 29 -1.68 6.80 -8.67
CA LEU A 29 -1.87 5.35 -8.64
C LEU A 29 -1.93 4.75 -10.05
N GLN A 30 -2.64 5.40 -10.98
CA GLN A 30 -2.71 4.92 -12.37
C GLN A 30 -1.34 4.94 -13.05
N ASN A 31 -0.55 5.98 -12.83
CA ASN A 31 0.80 6.08 -13.36
C ASN A 31 1.71 4.96 -12.83
N VAL A 32 1.62 4.65 -11.53
CA VAL A 32 2.37 3.52 -10.94
C VAL A 32 1.92 2.19 -11.55
N ARG A 33 0.62 1.94 -11.70
CA ARG A 33 0.12 0.71 -12.35
C ARG A 33 0.63 0.56 -13.78
N ASN A 34 0.62 1.63 -14.56
CA ASN A 34 1.15 1.60 -15.93
C ASN A 34 2.63 1.24 -15.96
N LYS A 35 3.44 1.80 -15.04
CA LYS A 35 4.86 1.46 -14.92
C LYS A 35 5.09 0.01 -14.48
N LEU A 36 4.31 -0.48 -13.50
CA LEU A 36 4.39 -1.88 -13.08
C LEU A 36 4.07 -2.84 -14.23
N ASN A 37 3.02 -2.55 -15.00
CA ASN A 37 2.66 -3.33 -16.19
C ASN A 37 3.75 -3.30 -17.26
N GLN A 38 4.37 -2.13 -17.48
CA GLN A 38 5.48 -2.01 -18.43
C GLN A 38 6.69 -2.84 -17.98
N VAL A 39 7.09 -2.77 -16.71
CA VAL A 39 8.22 -3.55 -16.17
C VAL A 39 7.94 -5.05 -16.26
N ALA A 40 6.74 -5.48 -15.89
CA ALA A 40 6.36 -6.89 -15.93
C ALA A 40 6.05 -7.42 -17.34
N SER A 41 5.96 -6.54 -18.36
CA SER A 41 5.60 -6.97 -19.72
C SER A 41 6.60 -7.95 -20.33
N SER A 42 7.89 -7.80 -20.03
CA SER A 42 8.98 -8.66 -20.52
C SER A 42 9.27 -9.87 -19.64
N TRP A 43 8.61 -10.00 -18.49
CA TRP A 43 8.81 -11.15 -17.60
C TRP A 43 8.21 -12.41 -18.19
N SER A 44 8.93 -13.51 -17.97
CA SER A 44 8.45 -14.88 -18.16
C SER A 44 7.21 -15.17 -17.31
N ARG A 45 6.56 -16.30 -17.59
CA ARG A 45 5.39 -16.70 -16.79
C ARG A 45 5.81 -17.04 -15.37
N GLU A 46 6.94 -17.72 -15.23
CA GLU A 46 7.52 -18.16 -13.97
C GLU A 46 7.88 -16.96 -13.07
N GLU A 47 8.47 -15.90 -13.62
CA GLU A 47 8.78 -14.67 -12.87
C GLU A 47 7.50 -13.97 -12.37
N LYS A 48 6.45 -13.95 -13.20
CA LYS A 48 5.15 -13.38 -12.80
C LYS A 48 4.51 -14.20 -11.69
N ASP A 49 4.49 -15.52 -11.81
CA ASP A 49 3.93 -16.41 -10.80
C ASP A 49 4.72 -16.28 -9.49
N HIS A 50 6.05 -16.24 -9.53
CA HIS A 50 6.88 -16.03 -8.34
C HIS A 50 6.57 -14.69 -7.64
N CYS A 51 6.40 -13.60 -8.39
CA CYS A 51 5.99 -12.31 -7.82
C CYS A 51 4.64 -12.40 -7.08
N LEU A 52 3.68 -13.18 -7.60
CA LEU A 52 2.39 -13.38 -6.97
C LEU A 52 2.49 -14.21 -5.70
N GLU A 53 3.34 -15.24 -5.66
CA GLU A 53 3.59 -16.06 -4.46
C GLU A 53 4.12 -15.22 -3.28
N GLU A 54 4.89 -14.17 -3.55
CA GLU A 54 5.40 -13.26 -2.52
C GLU A 54 4.31 -12.39 -1.85
N THR A 55 3.08 -12.40 -2.37
CA THR A 55 1.94 -11.66 -1.80
C THR A 55 1.68 -12.08 -0.34
N GLU A 56 1.68 -13.38 -0.05
CA GLU A 56 1.37 -13.86 1.30
C GLU A 56 2.37 -13.34 2.34
N LYS A 57 3.67 -13.39 2.02
CA LYS A 57 4.74 -12.88 2.90
C LYS A 57 4.60 -11.37 3.13
N SER A 58 4.32 -10.61 2.06
CA SER A 58 4.12 -9.16 2.15
C SER A 58 2.97 -8.80 3.09
N PHE A 59 1.85 -9.52 3.01
CA PHE A 59 0.70 -9.33 3.90
C PHE A 59 0.99 -9.79 5.33
N SER A 60 1.73 -10.88 5.52
CA SER A 60 2.14 -11.36 6.85
C SER A 60 2.99 -10.32 7.59
N TYR A 61 4.04 -9.80 6.95
CA TYR A 61 4.90 -8.78 7.54
C TYR A 61 4.16 -7.48 7.82
N SER A 62 3.40 -6.99 6.84
CA SER A 62 2.60 -5.76 6.98
C SER A 62 1.53 -5.91 8.06
N GLY A 63 0.89 -7.07 8.14
CA GLY A 63 -0.10 -7.41 9.16
C GLY A 63 0.50 -7.41 10.56
N GLY A 64 1.71 -7.96 10.72
CA GLY A 64 2.47 -7.90 11.98
C GLY A 64 2.69 -6.46 12.44
N LEU A 65 3.16 -5.59 11.54
CA LEU A 65 3.35 -4.17 11.84
C LEU A 65 2.03 -3.46 12.19
N LEU A 66 0.97 -3.70 11.42
CA LEU A 66 -0.34 -3.09 11.66
C LEU A 66 -0.93 -3.53 13.01
N ARG A 67 -0.65 -4.74 13.47
CA ARG A 67 -1.15 -5.23 14.75
C ARG A 67 -0.61 -4.43 15.93
N HIS A 68 0.61 -3.89 15.83
CA HIS A 68 1.18 -3.02 16.86
C HIS A 68 0.42 -1.70 17.06
N ILE A 69 -0.44 -1.29 16.12
CA ILE A 69 -1.29 -0.10 16.31
C ILE A 69 -2.39 -0.38 17.35
N PHE A 70 -2.73 -1.65 17.57
CA PHE A 70 -3.82 -2.06 18.45
C PHE A 70 -3.37 -2.72 19.76
N THR A 71 -2.05 -2.86 19.99
CA THR A 71 -1.45 -3.44 21.20
C THR A 71 -0.63 -2.40 21.93
#